data_AF-A0A0N7LNV9-F1
#
_entry.id   AF-A0A0N7LNV9-F1
#
_cell.length_a   1.000
_cell.length_b   1.000
_cell.length_c   1.000
_cell.angle_alpha   90.00
_cell.angle_beta   90.00
_cell.angle_gamma   90.00
#
_symmetry.space_group_name_H-M   'P 1'
#
loop_
_entity.id
_entity.type
_entity.pdbx_description
1 polymer ?
#
loop_
_entity_poly.entity_id
_entity_poly.type
_entity_poly.pdbx_seq_one_letter_code
_entity_poly.pdbx_strand_id
1 'polypeptide(L)' 'MAQNEWILDVLSDLSAFAVENGLTALAEQLDDTKLIAAAEISSRKNEVRAPADGNKTRYEPGSGGLGKHQLA' A
#
# COMPACT_ATOMS: atom_id res chain seq x y z
N MET A 1 12.58 2.76 12.84
CA MET A 1 11.17 3.20 12.82
C MET A 1 10.74 3.22 11.37
N ALA A 2 9.61 2.60 11.01
CA ALA A 2 9.13 2.67 9.64
C ALA A 2 8.63 4.09 9.35
N GLN A 3 8.71 4.50 8.08
CA GLN A 3 8.28 5.83 7.66
C GLN A 3 6.82 6.06 8.09
N ASN A 4 6.58 7.19 8.77
CA ASN A 4 5.28 7.64 9.26
C ASN A 4 4.70 6.94 10.50
N GLU A 5 5.36 5.95 11.12
CA GLU A 5 4.81 5.34 12.36
C GLU A 5 4.73 6.31 13.54
N TRP A 6 5.63 7.31 13.58
CA TRP A 6 5.69 8.33 14.62
C TRP A 6 4.37 9.10 14.80
N ILE A 7 3.53 9.19 13.75
CA ILE A 7 2.25 9.89 13.83
C ILE A 7 1.25 9.15 14.73
N LEU A 8 1.35 7.83 14.86
CA LEU A 8 0.43 7.05 15.69
C LEU A 8 0.65 7.32 17.18
N ASP A 9 1.90 7.58 17.57
CA ASP A 9 2.24 8.00 18.92
C ASP A 9 1.70 9.41 19.19
N VAL A 10 1.94 10.36 18.27
CA VAL A 10 1.41 11.73 18.37
C VAL A 10 -0.12 11.76 18.46
N LEU A 11 -0.81 10.97 17.64
CA LEU A 11 -2.28 10.88 17.70
C LEU A 11 -2.77 10.27 19.02
N SER A 12 -2.00 9.35 19.62
CA SER A 12 -2.31 8.80 20.95
C SER A 12 -2.17 9.85 22.04
N ASP A 13 -1.10 10.63 22.00
CA ASP A 13 -0.85 11.70 22.98
C ASP A 13 -1.93 12.79 22.89
N LEU A 14 -2.34 13.16 21.67
CA LEU A 14 -3.42 14.12 21.46
C LEU A 14 -4.78 13.59 21.91
N SER A 15 -5.07 12.30 21.70
CA SER A 15 -6.31 11.67 22.18
C SER A 15 -6.36 11.67 23.72
N ALA A 16 -5.25 11.29 24.37
CA ALA A 16 -5.12 11.38 25.83
C ALA A 16 -5.31 12.81 26.35
N PHE A 17 -4.68 13.80 25.71
CA PHE A 17 -4.88 15.21 26.05
C PHE A 17 -6.35 15.63 25.90
N ALA A 18 -7.02 15.22 24.82
CA ALA A 18 -8.43 15.54 24.60
C ALA A 18 -9.33 14.95 25.70
N VAL A 19 -9.09 13.70 26.09
CA VAL A 19 -9.82 13.04 27.19
C VAL A 19 -9.61 13.76 28.52
N GLU A 20 -8.36 14.04 28.89
CA GLU A 20 -8.00 14.76 30.12
C GLU A 20 -8.66 16.14 30.23
N ASN A 21 -8.93 16.78 29.08
CA ASN A 21 -9.53 18.11 29.01
C ASN A 21 -11.05 18.09 28.73
N GLY A 22 -11.70 16.93 28.75
CA GLY A 22 -13.14 16.80 28.51
C GLY A 22 -13.57 17.08 27.06
N LEU A 23 -12.63 17.09 26.12
CA LEU A 23 -12.85 17.32 24.68
C LEU A 23 -13.29 16.01 23.99
N THR A 24 -14.37 15.40 24.46
CA THR A 24 -14.77 14.03 24.07
C THR A 24 -14.95 13.86 22.56
N ALA A 25 -15.59 14.80 21.87
CA ALA A 25 -15.77 14.73 20.42
C ALA A 25 -14.43 14.78 19.65
N LEU A 26 -13.43 15.51 20.17
CA LEU A 26 -12.10 15.54 19.59
C LEU A 26 -11.36 14.22 19.82
N ALA A 27 -11.48 13.63 21.00
CA ALA A 27 -10.90 12.32 21.29
C ALA A 27 -11.45 11.23 20.34
N GLU A 28 -12.77 11.20 20.13
CA GLU A 28 -13.40 10.27 19.18
C GLU A 28 -12.87 10.46 17.75
N GLN A 29 -12.76 11.70 17.27
CA GLN A 29 -12.19 12.00 15.96
C GLN A 29 -10.72 11.59 15.83
N LEU A 30 -9.94 11.74 16.90
CA LEU A 30 -8.53 11.36 16.92
C LEU A 30 -8.36 9.84 16.90
N ASP A 31 -9.24 9.09 17.57
CA ASP A 31 -9.26 7.63 17.52
C ASP A 31 -9.59 7.12 16.10
N ASP A 32 -10.60 7.70 15.44
CA ASP A 32 -10.93 7.40 14.04
C ASP A 32 -9.77 7.73 13.10
N THR A 33 -9.14 8.90 13.31
CA THR A 33 -7.97 9.33 12.51
C THR A 33 -6.82 8.36 12.67
N LYS A 34 -6.57 7.86 13.89
CA LYS A 34 -5.53 6.87 14.18
C LYS A 34 -5.79 5.54 13.46
N LEU A 35 -7.04 5.09 13.38
CA LEU A 35 -7.42 3.89 12.62
C LEU A 35 -7.11 4.04 11.12
N ILE A 36 -7.51 5.16 10.52
CA ILE A 36 -7.22 5.42 9.09
C ILE A 36 -5.71 5.52 8.86
N ALA A 37 -4.98 6.24 9.70
CA ALA A 37 -3.53 6.37 9.59
C ALA A 37 -2.83 5.00 9.65
N ALA A 38 -3.24 4.13 10.58
CA ALA A 38 -2.68 2.79 10.70
C ALA A 38 -2.93 1.92 9.46
N ALA A 39 -4.13 2.00 8.88
CA ALA A 39 -4.48 1.29 7.65
C ALA A 39 -3.62 1.76 6.47
N GLU A 40 -3.49 3.08 6.28
CA GLU A 40 -2.71 3.70 5.21
C GLU A 40 -1.20 3.40 5.32
N ILE A 41 -0.64 3.43 6.53
CA ILE A 41 0.76 3.06 6.78
C ILE A 41 0.99 1.58 6.46
N SER A 42 0.05 0.71 6.86
CA SER A 42 0.13 -0.73 6.59
C SER A 42 0.04 -1.04 5.10
N SER A 43 -0.85 -0.35 4.36
CA SER A 43 -0.98 -0.48 2.91
C SER A 43 0.32 -0.14 2.18
N ARG A 44 0.95 0.99 2.51
CA ARG A 44 2.23 1.42 1.91
C ARG A 44 3.38 0.44 2.18
N LYS A 45 3.41 -0.21 3.35
CA LYS A 45 4.39 -1.26 3.63
C LYS A 45 4.19 -2.50 2.75
N ASN A 46 2.94 -2.79 2.38
CA ASN A 46 2.62 -3.94 1.52
C ASN A 46 3.00 -3.66 0.05
N GLU A 47 2.80 -2.43 -0.43
CA GLU A 47 3.22 -2.00 -1.78
C GLU A 47 4.73 -2.15 -2.01
N VAL A 48 5.55 -1.80 -1.02
CA VAL A 48 7.02 -1.96 -1.08
C VAL A 48 7.45 -3.44 -1.11
N ARG A 49 6.59 -4.36 -0.64
CA ARG A 49 6.90 -5.79 -0.52
C ARG A 49 6.36 -6.63 -1.68
N ALA A 50 5.59 -6.06 -2.61
CA ALA A 50 5.28 -6.73 -3.86
C ALA A 50 6.52 -6.63 -4.78
N PRO A 51 7.28 -7.72 -5.01
CA PRO A 51 8.18 -7.71 -6.15
C PRO A 51 7.29 -7.52 -7.37
N ALA A 52 7.66 -6.57 -8.22
CA ALA A 52 7.19 -6.50 -9.60
C ALA A 52 7.76 -7.70 -10.37
N ASP A 53 7.48 -8.93 -9.93
CA ASP A 53 7.78 -10.14 -10.69
C ASP A 53 6.62 -10.37 -11.67
N GLY A 54 6.53 -9.44 -12.61
CA GLY A 54 5.73 -9.57 -13.82
C GLY A 54 6.35 -10.59 -14.77
N ASN A 55 6.70 -11.79 -14.30
CA ASN A 55 6.97 -12.92 -15.18
C ASN A 55 5.64 -13.58 -15.56
N LYS A 56 4.84 -12.89 -16.38
CA LYS A 56 3.90 -13.57 -17.26
C LYS A 56 4.61 -13.88 -18.56
N THR A 57 5.31 -15.01 -18.54
CA THR A 57 5.42 -16.00 -19.62
C THR A 57 4.77 -15.58 -20.94
N ARG A 58 5.62 -15.12 -21.85
CA ARG A 58 5.70 -15.52 -23.27
C ARG A 58 4.36 -15.89 -23.93
N TYR A 59 3.76 -14.92 -24.61
CA TYR A 59 2.93 -15.20 -25.78
C TYR A 59 3.79 -14.92 -27.02
N GLU A 60 4.47 -15.96 -27.53
CA GLU A 60 5.00 -15.94 -28.89
C GLU A 60 3.78 -16.15 -29.81
N PRO A 61 3.38 -15.19 -30.65
CA PRO A 61 2.55 -15.52 -31.78
C PRO A 61 3.45 -16.30 -32.72
N GLY A 62 3.17 -17.60 -32.90
CA GLY A 62 3.74 -18.39 -33.98
C GLY A 62 3.32 -17.80 -35.33
N SER A 63 3.98 -16.73 -35.74
CA SER A 63 3.83 -16.11 -37.04
C SER A 63 4.61 -16.91 -38.06
N GLY A 64 3.87 -17.74 -38.79
CA GLY A 64 4.09 -17.97 -40.21
C GLY A 64 5.29 -18.84 -40.58
N GLY A 65 5.01 -20.13 -40.79
CA GLY A 65 5.92 -21.04 -41.49
C GLY A 65 6.42 -20.44 -42.81
N LEU A 66 7.73 -20.28 -42.91
CA LEU A 66 8.40 -19.93 -44.15
C LEU A 66 8.43 -21.17 -45.03
N GLY A 67 7.48 -21.24 -45.97
CA GLY A 67 7.48 -22.21 -47.06
C GLY A 67 8.80 -22.15 -47.83
N LYS A 68 9.48 -23.30 -47.90
CA LYS A 68 10.68 -23.51 -48.72
C LYS A 68 10.25 -24.41 -49.87
N HIS A 69 9.81 -23.84 -50.98
CA HIS A 69 9.50 -24.59 -52.20
C HIS A 69 10.19 -23.93 -53.40
N GLN A 70 11.24 -24.63 -53.84
CA GLN A 70 11.93 -24.68 -55.14
C GLN A 70 11.41 -23.79 -56.28
N LEU A 71 12.37 -23.17 -56.99
CA LEU A 71 12.37 -23.23 -58.45
C LEU A 71 13.74 -23.72 -58.94
N ALA A 72 13.68 -24.66 -59.88
CA ALA A 72 14.78 -25.27 -60.60
C ALA A 72 15.42 -24.31 -61.62
#